data_AF-A0A2V5N821-F1
#
_entry.id   AF-A0A2V5N821-F1
#
_cell.length_a   1.000
_cell.length_b   1.000
_cell.length_c   1.000
_cell.angle_alpha   90.00
_cell.angle_beta   90.00
_cell.angle_gamma   90.00
#
_symmetry.space_group_name_H-M   'P 1'
#
loop_
_entity.id
_entity.type
_entity.pdbx_description
1 polymer ?
#
loop_
_entity_poly.entity_id
_entity_poly.type
_entity_poly.pdbx_seq_one_letter_code
_entity_poly.pdbx_strand_id
1 'polypeptide(L)'
;MKATVTSKGQITIPLPIRRKLKLHTGTVLEFDEQADCLKATKAIDPERMRSVIGMAQEELAAKTTLQWLEELRGPVELPRRKK
;
A
#
# COMPACT_ATOMS: atom_id res chain seq x y z
N MET A 1 -0.74 25.83 -2.24
CA MET A 1 -2.07 25.22 -1.97
C MET A 1 -2.30 25.25 -0.47
N LYS A 2 -3.48 25.67 -0.01
CA LYS A 2 -3.82 25.80 1.41
C LYS A 2 -5.21 25.20 1.63
N ALA A 3 -5.48 24.71 2.83
CA ALA A 3 -6.81 24.27 3.26
C ALA A 3 -7.07 24.85 4.66
N THR A 4 -8.33 25.17 4.94
CA THR A 4 -8.75 25.74 6.23
C THR A 4 -9.44 24.67 7.04
N VAL A 5 -9.13 24.62 8.34
CA VAL A 5 -9.83 23.77 9.31
C VAL A 5 -11.23 24.36 9.54
N THR A 6 -12.26 23.54 9.40
CA THR A 6 -13.65 23.98 9.66
C THR A 6 -13.90 24.11 11.16
N SER A 7 -15.03 24.71 11.54
CA SER A 7 -15.44 24.81 12.96
C SER A 7 -15.58 23.46 13.66
N LYS A 8 -15.76 22.37 12.90
CA LYS A 8 -15.83 21.00 13.41
C LYS A 8 -14.48 20.29 13.45
N GLY A 9 -13.38 21.00 13.19
CA GLY A 9 -12.04 20.40 13.16
C GLY A 9 -11.72 19.61 11.89
N GLN A 10 -12.56 19.69 10.85
CA GLN A 10 -12.34 18.93 9.61
C GLN A 10 -11.44 19.71 8.65
N ILE A 11 -10.59 19.01 7.90
CA ILE A 11 -9.83 19.59 6.79
C ILE A 11 -10.24 18.94 5.48
N THR A 12 -10.43 19.76 4.46
CA THR A 12 -10.68 19.27 3.10
C THR A 12 -9.35 18.99 2.42
N ILE A 13 -9.09 17.73 2.06
CA ILE A 13 -7.89 17.36 1.29
C ILE A 13 -8.12 17.72 -0.19
N PRO A 14 -7.30 18.60 -0.78
CA PRO A 14 -7.45 18.99 -2.18
C PRO A 14 -7.37 17.83 -3.16
N LEU A 15 -8.11 17.93 -4.27
CA LEU A 15 -8.23 16.87 -5.29
C LEU A 15 -6.88 16.33 -5.80
N PRO A 16 -5.84 17.15 -6.09
CA PRO A 16 -4.56 16.64 -6.55
C PRO A 16 -3.88 15.73 -5.52
N ILE A 17 -3.96 16.08 -4.24
CA ILE A 17 -3.39 15.28 -3.15
C ILE A 17 -4.17 13.98 -2.99
N ARG A 18 -5.51 14.05 -2.99
CA ARG A 18 -6.37 12.86 -2.93
C ARG A 18 -6.05 11.86 -4.04
N ARG A 19 -5.91 12.34 -5.29
CA ARG A 19 -5.56 11.47 -6.43
C ARG A 19 -4.18 10.86 -6.27
N LYS A 20 -3.18 11.68 -5.91
CA LYS A 20 -1.80 11.22 -5.70
C LYS A 20 -1.70 10.15 -4.62
N LEU A 21 -2.42 10.32 -3.51
CA LEU A 21 -2.41 9.40 -2.37
C LEU A 21 -3.48 8.29 -2.46
N LYS A 22 -4.27 8.26 -3.54
CA LYS A 22 -5.40 7.35 -3.71
C LYS A 22 -6.33 7.35 -2.48
N LEU A 23 -6.72 8.53 -2.03
CA LEU A 23 -7.67 8.74 -0.94
C LEU A 23 -9.08 8.84 -1.51
N HIS A 24 -9.90 7.86 -1.16
CA HIS A 24 -11.29 7.73 -1.60
C HIS A 24 -12.24 7.99 -0.43
N THR A 25 -13.51 8.22 -0.73
CA THR A 25 -14.54 8.29 0.31
C THR A 25 -14.53 7.00 1.12
N GLY A 26 -14.56 7.11 2.45
CA GLY A 26 -14.47 5.97 3.37
C GLY A 26 -13.05 5.47 3.65
N THR A 27 -12.00 6.07 3.06
CA THR A 27 -10.62 5.75 3.47
C THR A 27 -10.39 6.22 4.91
N VAL A 28 -10.00 5.30 5.78
CA VAL A 28 -9.63 5.58 7.17
C VAL A 28 -8.16 5.96 7.24
N LEU A 29 -7.85 7.01 7.99
CA LEU A 29 -6.50 7.48 8.24
C LEU A 29 -6.18 7.38 9.74
N GLU A 30 -4.98 6.91 10.05
CA GLU A 30 -4.41 6.92 11.39
C GLU A 30 -3.55 8.17 11.54
N PHE A 31 -3.81 8.98 12.56
CA PHE A 31 -3.02 10.16 12.87
C PHE A 31 -1.90 9.80 13.85
N ASP A 32 -0.73 10.39 13.62
CA ASP A 32 0.43 10.26 14.50
C ASP A 32 0.51 11.49 15.40
N GLU A 33 0.06 11.34 16.66
CA GLU A 33 0.02 12.43 17.63
C GLU A 33 1.41 12.88 18.12
N GLN A 34 2.43 12.04 17.92
CA GLN A 34 3.80 12.36 18.34
C GLN A 34 4.60 13.08 17.25
N ALA A 35 4.04 13.21 16.04
CA ALA A 35 4.72 13.87 14.95
C ALA A 35 4.75 15.39 15.14
N ASP A 36 5.89 16.01 14.82
CA ASP A 36 6.07 17.49 14.83
C ASP A 36 5.20 18.20 13.77
N CYS A 37 4.49 17.45 12.93
CA CYS A 37 3.61 17.95 11.90
C CYS A 37 2.37 17.06 11.75
N LEU A 38 1.34 17.58 11.06
CA LEU A 38 0.15 16.80 10.76
C LEU A 38 0.51 15.63 9.84
N LYS A 39 0.68 14.46 10.45
CA LYS A 39 1.02 13.21 9.78
C LYS A 39 -0.12 12.22 9.95
N ALA A 40 -0.54 11.67 8.82
CA ALA A 40 -1.54 10.62 8.80
C ALA A 40 -1.21 9.58 7.72
N THR A 41 -1.42 8.32 8.04
CA THR A 41 -1.23 7.17 7.14
C THR A 41 -2.54 6.44 6.93
N LYS A 42 -2.67 5.69 5.83
CA LYS A 42 -3.85 4.83 5.64
C LYS A 42 -3.87 3.78 6.74
N ALA A 43 -5.02 3.63 7.40
CA ALA A 43 -5.22 2.52 8.31
C ALA A 43 -5.14 1.21 7.52
N ILE A 44 -4.32 0.28 7.99
CA ILE A 44 -4.16 -1.04 7.41
C ILE A 44 -4.52 -2.03 8.50
N ASP A 45 -5.47 -2.91 8.21
CA ASP A 45 -5.78 -4.06 9.05
C ASP A 45 -4.78 -5.18 8.74
N PRO A 46 -3.79 -5.45 9.63
CA PRO A 46 -2.75 -6.42 9.35
C PRO A 46 -3.28 -7.86 9.40
N GLU A 47 -4.36 -8.12 10.14
CA GLU A 47 -4.96 -9.45 10.23
C GLU A 47 -5.69 -9.79 8.95
N ARG A 48 -6.52 -8.88 8.46
CA ARG A 48 -7.18 -9.03 7.15
C ARG A 48 -6.19 -9.09 5.99
N MET A 49 -5.10 -8.33 6.06
CA MET A 49 -4.01 -8.44 5.08
C MET A 49 -3.36 -9.83 5.11
N ARG A 50 -3.20 -10.42 6.29
CA ARG A 50 -2.62 -11.77 6.42
C ARG A 50 -3.60 -12.87 6.08
N SER A 51 -4.91 -12.66 6.23
CA SER A 51 -5.93 -13.67 5.95
C SER A 51 -6.02 -14.06 4.48
N VAL A 52 -5.47 -13.27 3.56
CA VAL A 52 -5.42 -13.58 2.12
C VAL A 52 -4.18 -14.38 1.71
N ILE A 53 -3.23 -14.61 2.62
CA ILE A 53 -2.05 -15.42 2.33
C ILE A 53 -2.49 -16.86 2.04
N GLY A 54 -2.10 -17.38 0.89
CA GLY A 54 -2.45 -18.74 0.45
C GLY A 54 -3.80 -18.86 -0.25
N MET A 55 -4.54 -17.77 -0.46
CA MET A 55 -5.88 -17.82 -1.09
C MET A 55 -5.90 -18.34 -2.54
N ALA A 56 -4.75 -18.41 -3.21
CA ALA A 56 -4.61 -18.84 -4.60
C ALA A 56 -3.73 -20.10 -4.74
N GLN A 57 -3.67 -20.92 -3.68
CA GLN A 57 -2.80 -22.10 -3.65
C GLN A 57 -3.15 -23.11 -4.76
N GLU A 58 -4.43 -23.34 -5.01
CA GLU A 58 -4.89 -24.31 -6.01
C GLU A 58 -4.67 -23.76 -7.44
N GLU A 59 -5.03 -22.50 -7.66
CA GLU A 59 -4.93 -21.84 -8.97
C GLU A 59 -3.47 -21.67 -9.42
N LEU A 60 -2.55 -21.50 -8.48
CA LEU A 60 -1.12 -21.31 -8.76
C LEU A 60 -0.31 -22.61 -8.66
N ALA A 61 -0.93 -23.74 -8.32
CA ALA A 61 -0.26 -25.03 -8.08
C ALA A 61 0.50 -25.58 -9.31
N ALA A 62 0.13 -25.15 -10.53
CA ALA A 62 0.71 -25.64 -11.77
C ALA A 62 2.20 -25.30 -11.95
N LYS A 63 2.71 -24.28 -11.23
CA LYS A 63 4.10 -23.82 -11.36
C LYS A 63 4.71 -23.55 -9.98
N THR A 64 6.01 -23.83 -9.88
CA THR A 64 6.81 -23.45 -8.71
C THR A 64 6.96 -21.93 -8.64
N THR A 65 7.26 -21.41 -7.45
CA THR A 65 7.55 -19.97 -7.24
C THR A 65 8.64 -19.46 -8.18
N LEU A 66 9.68 -20.25 -8.46
CA LEU A 66 10.75 -19.87 -9.39
C LEU A 66 10.26 -19.73 -10.83
N GLN A 67 9.39 -20.63 -11.28
CA GLN A 67 8.81 -20.56 -12.62
C GLN A 67 7.90 -19.34 -12.77
N TRP A 68 7.07 -19.05 -11.76
CA TRP A 68 6.25 -17.84 -11.74
C TRP A 68 7.11 -16.56 -11.72
N LEU A 69 8.20 -16.55 -10.95
CA LEU A 69 9.13 -15.42 -10.91
C LEU A 69 9.78 -15.19 -12.27
N GLU A 70 10.27 -16.22 -12.94
CA GLU A 70 10.90 -16.11 -14.27
C GLU A 70 9.91 -15.56 -15.31
N GLU A 71 8.67 -16.06 -15.31
CA GLU A 71 7.63 -15.64 -16.26
C GLU A 71 7.15 -14.20 -16.02
N LEU A 72 6.85 -13.83 -14.78
CA LEU A 72 6.29 -12.51 -14.46
C LEU A 72 7.35 -11.41 -14.48
N ARG A 73 8.58 -11.74 -14.10
CA ARG A 73 9.71 -10.78 -14.09
C ARG A 73 10.35 -10.66 -15.46
N GLY A 74 10.37 -11.74 -16.23
CA GLY A 74 11.15 -11.87 -17.46
C GLY A 74 12.63 -12.17 -17.20
N PRO A 75 13.41 -12.39 -18.28
CA PRO A 75 14.82 -12.73 -18.18
C PRO A 75 15.63 -11.60 -17.53
N VAL A 76 16.48 -11.95 -16.56
CA VAL A 76 17.35 -10.98 -15.85
C VAL A 76 18.78 -11.49 -15.80
N GLU A 77 19.75 -10.62 -16.09
CA GLU A 77 21.17 -10.93 -15.85
C GLU A 77 21.45 -11.00 -14.35
N LEU A 78 21.81 -12.18 -13.86
CA LEU A 78 22.17 -12.37 -12.47
C LEU A 78 23.62 -11.95 -12.21
N PRO A 79 23.90 -11.27 -11.08
CA PRO A 79 25.28 -10.94 -10.71
C PRO A 79 26.10 -12.23 -10.50
N ARG A 80 27.39 -12.17 -10.84
CA ARG A 80 28.30 -13.31 -10.67
C ARG A 80 28.27 -13.80 -9.22
N ARG A 81 28.02 -15.10 -9.04
CA ARG A 81 28.02 -15.76 -7.74
C ARG A 81 29.36 -15.51 -7.06
N LYS A 82 29.36 -14.92 -5.85
CA LYS A 82 30.57 -14.91 -5.01
C LYS A 82 30.87 -16.35 -4.61
N LYS A 83 32.13 -16.76 -4.80
CA LYS A 83 32.65 -18.06 -4.38
C LYS A 83 32.60 -18.20 -2.86
#